data_AF-A0A5M5BW44-F1
#
_entry.id   AF-A0A5M5BW44-F1
#
_cell.length_a   1.000
_cell.length_b   1.000
_cell.length_c   1.000
_cell.angle_alpha   90.00
_cell.angle_beta   90.00
_cell.angle_gamma   90.00
#
_symmetry.space_group_name_H-M   'P 1'
#
loop_
_entity.id
_entity.type
_entity.pdbx_description
1 polymer ?
#
loop_
_entity_poly.entity_id
_entity_poly.type
_entity_poly.pdbx_seq_one_letter_code
_entity_poly.pdbx_strand_id
1 'polypeptide(L)'
;MSDLIAYKSNALVEASYKLTLQEQRFLLLCIGRLKSGADAESPKLQKTMTITAAEYFDSFPDMGRKNAEVQLQEAIDRLWDRSIILKDDEKREEFRWIQYRAQYAKGEARAQITFSDAVMPYLTQLQGQFTRVVIKNISRLSRSYSIRIYEL
;
A
#
# COMPACT_ATOMS: atom_id res chain seq x y z
N MET A 1 0.22 21.47 -5.89
CA MET A 1 0.35 20.25 -5.07
C MET A 1 1.10 19.22 -5.89
N SER A 2 2.22 18.73 -5.37
CA SER A 2 2.97 17.62 -5.99
C SER A 2 2.12 16.36 -5.99
N ASP A 3 2.11 15.61 -7.09
CA ASP A 3 1.40 14.34 -7.15
C ASP A 3 2.04 13.33 -6.19
N LEU A 4 1.22 12.62 -5.40
CA LEU A 4 1.68 11.52 -4.56
C LEU A 4 2.00 10.31 -5.46
N ILE A 5 3.21 9.77 -5.30
CA ILE A 5 3.75 8.73 -6.17
C ILE A 5 4.11 7.54 -5.31
N ALA A 6 3.53 6.38 -5.61
CA ALA A 6 3.88 5.10 -5.00
C ALA A 6 4.86 4.36 -5.91
N TYR A 7 5.87 3.74 -5.30
CA TYR A 7 6.87 2.95 -6.00
C TYR A 7 6.86 1.51 -5.51
N LYS A 8 6.92 0.57 -6.44
CA LYS A 8 6.96 -0.87 -6.15
C LYS A 8 8.06 -1.52 -6.98
N SER A 9 8.76 -2.50 -6.44
CA SER A 9 9.62 -3.36 -7.27
C SER A 9 8.78 -4.12 -8.31
N ASN A 10 9.37 -4.42 -9.47
CA ASN A 10 8.69 -5.19 -10.51
C ASN A 10 8.32 -6.60 -10.03
N ALA A 11 9.17 -7.24 -9.22
CA ALA A 11 8.85 -8.52 -8.59
C ALA A 11 7.55 -8.46 -7.76
N LEU A 12 7.31 -7.36 -7.03
CA LEU A 12 6.07 -7.16 -6.29
C LEU A 12 4.89 -6.81 -7.21
N VAL A 13 5.14 -6.17 -8.35
CA VAL A 13 4.10 -5.94 -9.36
C VAL A 13 3.71 -7.25 -10.04
N GLU A 14 4.63 -8.17 -10.28
CA GLU A 14 4.37 -9.47 -10.92
C GLU A 14 3.89 -10.53 -9.92
N ALA A 15 4.06 -10.29 -8.61
CA ALA A 15 3.68 -11.20 -7.55
C ALA A 15 2.19 -11.59 -7.61
N SER A 16 1.91 -12.81 -7.14
CA SER A 16 0.54 -13.29 -7.01
C SER A 16 -0.06 -12.84 -5.68
N TYR A 17 -1.04 -11.95 -5.77
CA TYR A 17 -1.94 -11.57 -4.67
C TYR A 17 -3.26 -11.03 -5.20
N LYS A 18 -4.28 -11.08 -4.36
CA LYS A 18 -5.60 -10.52 -4.66
C LYS A 18 -6.00 -9.52 -3.59
N LEU A 19 -6.14 -8.27 -4.00
CA LEU A 19 -6.61 -7.16 -3.18
C LEU A 19 -7.89 -6.58 -3.81
N THR A 20 -8.83 -6.17 -2.96
CA THR A 20 -9.95 -5.33 -3.40
C THR A 20 -9.46 -3.93 -3.78
N LEU A 21 -10.32 -3.16 -4.44
CA LEU A 21 -10.01 -1.78 -4.82
C LEU A 21 -9.58 -0.92 -3.61
N GLN A 22 -10.29 -1.05 -2.48
CA GLN A 22 -10.01 -0.28 -1.28
C GLN A 22 -8.69 -0.71 -0.63
N GLU A 23 -8.40 -2.02 -0.59
CA GLU A 23 -7.11 -2.53 -0.12
C GLU A 23 -5.95 -2.01 -0.97
N GLN A 24 -6.10 -1.97 -2.30
CA GLN A 24 -5.08 -1.44 -3.20
C GLN A 24 -4.87 0.07 -3.01
N ARG A 25 -5.96 0.84 -2.91
CA ARG A 25 -5.90 2.28 -2.68
C ARG A 25 -5.20 2.60 -1.36
N PHE A 26 -5.60 1.92 -0.29
CA PHE A 26 -4.98 2.07 1.03
C PHE A 26 -3.48 1.75 0.96
N LEU A 27 -3.12 0.60 0.38
CA LEU A 27 -1.74 0.20 0.21
C LEU A 27 -0.92 1.21 -0.60
N LEU A 28 -1.47 1.72 -1.72
CA LEU A 28 -0.80 2.70 -2.56
C LEU A 28 -0.58 4.03 -1.83
N LEU A 29 -1.54 4.49 -1.03
CA LEU A 29 -1.34 5.65 -0.15
C LEU A 29 -0.15 5.41 0.80
N CYS A 30 -0.14 4.27 1.50
CA CYS A 30 0.96 3.94 2.42
C CYS A 30 2.32 3.92 1.72
N ILE A 31 2.38 3.28 0.54
CA ILE A 31 3.61 3.20 -0.26
C ILE A 31 4.03 4.60 -0.74
N GLY A 32 3.08 5.45 -1.13
CA GLY A 32 3.36 6.83 -1.54
C GLY A 32 3.97 7.70 -0.43
N ARG A 33 3.80 7.32 0.84
CA ARG A 33 4.45 7.98 1.97
C ARG A 33 5.86 7.47 2.26
N LEU A 34 6.24 6.33 1.71
CA LEU A 34 7.58 5.80 1.88
C LEU A 34 8.56 6.69 1.11
N LYS A 35 9.61 7.12 1.79
CA LYS A 35 10.74 7.81 1.18
C LYS A 35 11.71 6.76 0.66
N SER A 36 12.30 7.05 -0.48
CA SER A 36 13.32 6.20 -1.12
C SER A 36 14.41 7.07 -1.72
N GLY A 37 15.64 6.55 -1.80
CA GLY A 37 16.82 7.30 -2.25
C GLY A 37 17.95 7.30 -1.22
N ALA A 38 19.06 7.95 -1.57
CA ALA A 38 20.29 7.94 -0.76
C ALA A 38 20.12 8.59 0.63
N ASP A 39 19.25 9.60 0.73
CA ASP A 39 18.97 10.34 1.97
C ASP A 39 17.71 9.84 2.69
N ALA A 40 17.10 8.75 2.23
CA ALA A 40 15.90 8.21 2.85
C ALA A 40 16.23 7.52 4.18
N GLU A 41 15.34 7.66 5.16
CA GLU A 41 15.46 6.95 6.43
C GLU A 41 15.50 5.44 6.21
N SER A 42 16.12 4.70 7.12
CA SER A 42 16.18 3.23 6.99
C SER A 42 14.76 2.64 6.92
N PRO A 43 14.56 1.54 6.16
CA PRO A 43 13.23 0.91 6.04
C PRO A 43 12.61 0.55 7.40
N LYS A 44 13.44 0.23 8.41
CA LYS A 44 13.00 -0.06 9.78
C LYS A 44 12.30 1.13 10.46
N LEU A 45 12.67 2.36 10.13
CA LEU A 45 12.05 3.57 10.67
C LEU A 45 10.75 3.94 9.94
N GLN A 46 10.61 3.54 8.69
CA GLN A 46 9.48 3.90 7.84
C GLN A 46 8.36 2.85 7.83
N LYS A 47 8.64 1.61 8.27
CA LYS A 47 7.67 0.51 8.18
C LYS A 47 6.40 0.72 8.99
N THR A 48 6.46 1.52 10.06
CA THR A 48 5.30 1.87 10.88
C THR A 48 4.81 3.26 10.53
N MET A 49 3.52 3.39 10.20
CA MET A 49 2.91 4.67 9.84
C MET A 49 1.47 4.77 10.31
N THR A 50 1.03 6.01 10.54
CA THR A 50 -0.33 6.34 10.92
C THR A 50 -1.04 7.04 9.75
N ILE A 51 -2.16 6.48 9.32
CA ILE A 51 -2.99 6.99 8.22
C ILE A 51 -4.32 7.45 8.80
N THR A 52 -4.77 8.62 8.35
CA THR A 52 -6.08 9.17 8.75
C THR A 52 -7.13 8.90 7.68
N ALA A 53 -8.40 8.81 8.07
CA ALA A 53 -9.51 8.68 7.12
C ALA A 53 -9.62 9.92 6.20
N ALA A 54 -9.25 11.10 6.71
CA ALA A 54 -9.19 12.33 5.92
C ALA A 54 -8.14 12.21 4.81
N GLU A 55 -6.92 11.81 5.15
CA GLU A 55 -5.83 11.61 4.19
C GLU A 55 -6.17 10.55 3.14
N TYR A 56 -6.80 9.45 3.57
CA TYR A 56 -7.26 8.41 2.67
C TYR A 56 -8.29 8.94 1.66
N PHE A 57 -9.27 9.71 2.14
CA PHE A 57 -10.27 10.33 1.29
C PHE A 57 -9.66 11.38 0.34
N ASP A 58 -8.79 12.26 0.85
CA ASP A 58 -8.18 13.33 0.05
C ASP A 58 -7.31 12.76 -1.08
N SER A 59 -6.75 11.56 -0.89
CA SER A 59 -6.01 10.82 -1.91
C SER A 59 -6.91 10.16 -2.96
N PHE A 60 -8.16 9.85 -2.62
CA PHE A 60 -9.12 9.13 -3.47
C PHE A 60 -10.53 9.73 -3.38
N PRO A 61 -10.74 11.01 -3.73
CA PRO A 61 -12.02 11.71 -3.50
C PRO A 61 -13.22 11.05 -4.19
N ASP A 62 -12.96 10.33 -5.30
CA ASP A 62 -13.97 9.61 -6.06
C ASP A 62 -14.55 8.38 -5.32
N MET A 63 -14.01 8.00 -4.16
CA MET A 63 -14.54 6.92 -3.31
C MET A 63 -15.84 7.29 -2.56
N GLY A 64 -16.17 8.59 -2.51
CA GLY A 64 -17.28 9.11 -1.72
C GLY A 64 -16.92 9.30 -0.25
N ARG A 65 -17.33 10.44 0.33
CA ARG A 65 -16.93 10.86 1.68
C ARG A 65 -17.66 10.11 2.79
N LYS A 66 -18.84 9.54 2.49
CA LYS A 66 -19.59 8.74 3.44
C LYS A 66 -18.80 7.47 3.77
N ASN A 67 -18.65 7.20 5.06
CA ASN A 67 -18.02 5.98 5.57
C ASN A 67 -16.52 5.86 5.24
N ALA A 68 -15.78 6.95 5.01
CA ALA A 68 -14.34 6.89 4.75
C ALA A 68 -13.57 6.17 5.87
N GLU A 69 -13.97 6.38 7.12
CA GLU A 69 -13.41 5.67 8.28
C GLU A 69 -13.70 4.16 8.22
N VAL A 70 -14.94 3.76 7.96
CA VAL A 70 -15.33 2.36 7.84
C VAL A 70 -14.59 1.69 6.66
N GLN A 71 -14.51 2.37 5.51
CA GLN A 71 -13.78 1.86 4.35
C GLN A 71 -12.28 1.72 4.63
N LEU A 72 -11.69 2.65 5.38
CA LEU A 72 -10.30 2.56 5.83
C LEU A 72 -10.12 1.35 6.77
N GLN A 73 -10.96 1.20 7.79
CA GLN A 73 -10.92 0.08 8.73
C GLN A 73 -11.09 -1.26 8.01
N GLU A 74 -12.09 -1.40 7.14
CA GLU A 74 -12.31 -2.62 6.35
C GLU A 74 -11.13 -2.95 5.43
N ALA A 75 -10.51 -1.95 4.79
CA ALA A 75 -9.35 -2.16 3.94
C ALA A 75 -8.16 -2.69 4.74
N ILE A 76 -7.91 -2.11 5.91
CA ILE A 76 -6.81 -2.49 6.79
C ILE A 76 -7.03 -3.87 7.40
N ASP A 77 -8.24 -4.14 7.89
CA ASP A 77 -8.59 -5.43 8.49
C ASP A 77 -8.49 -6.56 7.46
N ARG A 78 -8.89 -6.33 6.20
CA ARG A 78 -8.71 -7.33 5.15
C ARG A 78 -7.24 -7.50 4.78
N LEU A 79 -6.45 -6.42 4.76
CA LEU A 79 -5.02 -6.47 4.42
C LEU A 79 -4.23 -7.38 5.37
N TRP A 80 -4.63 -7.46 6.64
CA TRP A 80 -4.09 -8.41 7.62
C TRP A 80 -4.13 -9.87 7.11
N ASP A 81 -5.25 -10.26 6.51
CA ASP A 81 -5.48 -11.62 6.00
C ASP A 81 -4.82 -11.87 4.63
N ARG A 82 -4.14 -10.88 4.06
CA ARG A 82 -3.50 -10.99 2.73
C ARG A 82 -2.05 -11.45 2.82
N SER A 83 -1.69 -12.34 1.90
CA SER A 83 -0.32 -12.72 1.62
C SER A 83 0.10 -12.29 0.22
N ILE A 84 1.41 -12.16 0.04
CA ILE A 84 2.12 -12.00 -1.21
C ILE A 84 2.79 -13.34 -1.47
N ILE A 85 2.61 -13.87 -2.68
CA ILE A 85 3.32 -15.07 -3.13
C ILE A 85 4.28 -14.63 -4.23
N LEU A 86 5.58 -14.76 -3.94
CA LEU A 86 6.64 -14.67 -4.93
C LEU A 86 7.02 -16.09 -5.34
N LYS A 87 7.10 -16.34 -6.65
CA LYS A 87 7.48 -17.62 -7.20
C LYS A 87 8.42 -17.40 -8.38
N ASP A 88 9.57 -18.07 -8.33
CA ASP A 88 10.45 -18.27 -9.46
C ASP A 88 10.62 -19.79 -9.71
N ASP A 89 11.54 -20.16 -10.59
CA ASP A 89 11.77 -21.56 -10.97
C ASP A 89 12.36 -22.40 -9.82
N GLU A 90 12.97 -21.77 -8.81
CA GLU A 90 13.70 -22.45 -7.73
C GLU A 90 13.01 -22.36 -6.37
N LYS A 91 12.26 -21.29 -6.10
CA LYS A 91 11.67 -21.01 -4.79
C LYS A 91 10.26 -20.42 -4.88
N ARG A 92 9.47 -20.74 -3.85
CA ARG A 92 8.17 -20.14 -3.55
C ARG A 92 8.24 -19.52 -2.16
N GLU A 93 8.12 -18.20 -2.10
CA GLU A 93 8.11 -17.44 -0.85
C GLU A 93 6.70 -16.87 -0.64
N GLU A 94 6.19 -17.02 0.59
CA GLU A 94 4.90 -16.47 0.97
C GLU A 94 5.05 -15.65 2.25
N PHE A 95 4.65 -14.39 2.20
CA PHE A 95 4.75 -13.48 3.34
C PHE A 95 3.55 -12.53 3.41
N ARG A 96 3.31 -11.96 4.59
CA ARG A 96 2.19 -11.04 4.85
C ARG A 96 2.55 -9.61 4.44
N TRP A 97 1.53 -8.81 4.14
CA TRP A 97 1.71 -7.37 3.91
C TRP A 97 2.09 -6.62 5.20
N ILE A 98 1.41 -6.92 6.30
CA ILE A 98 1.60 -6.25 7.59
C ILE A 98 2.05 -7.22 8.68
N GLN A 99 2.85 -6.74 9.63
CA GLN A 99 3.46 -7.53 10.70
C GLN A 99 2.52 -7.72 11.90
N TYR A 100 1.71 -6.71 12.19
CA TYR A 100 0.75 -6.70 13.29
C TYR A 100 -0.62 -6.30 12.77
N ARG A 101 -1.68 -6.75 13.46
CA ARG A 101 -3.02 -6.21 13.24
C ARG A 101 -2.98 -4.71 13.55
N ALA A 102 -3.69 -3.92 12.75
CA ALA A 102 -3.63 -2.49 12.89
C ALA A 102 -4.17 -2.00 14.23
N GLN A 103 -3.60 -0.89 14.70
CA GLN A 103 -4.01 -0.24 15.92
C GLN A 103 -4.92 0.93 15.59
N TYR A 104 -6.14 0.90 16.13
CA TYR A 104 -7.13 1.96 15.96
C TYR A 104 -7.12 2.86 17.20
N ALA A 105 -6.93 4.17 17.00
CA ALA A 105 -6.99 5.12 18.09
C ALA A 105 -8.47 5.43 18.42
N LYS A 106 -8.92 5.13 19.65
CA LYS A 106 -10.32 5.36 20.05
C LYS A 106 -10.70 6.84 19.91
N GLY A 107 -11.79 7.11 19.19
CA GLY A 107 -12.30 8.47 18.98
C GLY A 107 -11.54 9.29 17.93
N GLU A 108 -10.54 8.71 17.29
CA GLU A 108 -9.80 9.34 16.21
C GLU A 108 -9.94 8.51 14.94
N ALA A 109 -10.30 9.15 13.82
CA ALA A 109 -10.41 8.49 12.52
C ALA A 109 -9.02 8.21 11.93
N ARG A 110 -8.17 7.48 12.66
CA ARG A 110 -6.80 7.12 12.26
C ARG A 110 -6.44 5.70 12.68
N ALA A 111 -5.62 5.06 11.85
CA ALA A 111 -5.12 3.72 12.07
C ALA A 111 -3.60 3.69 11.91
N GLN A 112 -2.92 2.95 12.77
CA GLN A 112 -1.50 2.68 12.64
C GLN A 112 -1.29 1.28 12.08
N ILE A 113 -0.47 1.19 11.03
CA ILE A 113 -0.04 -0.07 10.43
C ILE A 113 1.48 -0.22 10.53
N THR A 114 1.93 -1.47 10.52
CA THR A 114 3.34 -1.83 10.40
C THR A 114 3.51 -2.82 9.26
N PHE A 115 4.19 -2.42 8.19
CA PHE A 115 4.59 -3.32 7.11
C PHE A 115 5.48 -4.45 7.63
N SER A 116 5.36 -5.63 7.02
CA SER A 116 6.24 -6.75 7.36
C SER A 116 7.68 -6.46 6.94
N ASP A 117 8.63 -6.95 7.74
CA ASP A 117 10.05 -6.83 7.41
C ASP A 117 10.38 -7.48 6.04
N ALA A 118 9.61 -8.52 5.66
CA ALA A 118 9.75 -9.20 4.38
C ALA A 118 9.30 -8.35 3.17
N VAL A 119 8.28 -7.49 3.31
CA VAL A 119 7.81 -6.66 2.18
C VAL A 119 8.65 -5.39 2.00
N MET A 120 9.27 -4.88 3.06
CA MET A 120 9.96 -3.58 3.04
C MET A 120 11.05 -3.43 1.96
N PRO A 121 11.91 -4.44 1.69
CA PRO A 121 12.89 -4.35 0.60
C PRO A 121 12.25 -4.04 -0.75
N TYR A 122 11.10 -4.65 -1.03
CA TYR A 122 10.34 -4.47 -2.28
C TYR A 122 9.65 -3.11 -2.42
N LEU A 123 9.60 -2.32 -1.35
CA LEU A 123 8.96 -1.00 -1.29
C LEU A 123 9.94 0.17 -1.15
N THR A 124 11.15 -0.07 -0.63
CA THR A 124 12.09 1.00 -0.25
C THR A 124 13.46 0.91 -0.92
N GLN A 125 13.92 -0.29 -1.28
CA GLN A 125 15.23 -0.48 -1.93
C GLN A 125 15.07 -0.37 -3.46
N LEU A 126 14.62 0.79 -3.92
CA LEU A 126 14.24 1.04 -5.31
C LEU A 126 15.44 1.43 -6.20
N GLN A 127 16.54 0.68 -6.11
CA GLN A 127 17.65 0.82 -7.05
C GLN A 127 17.41 -0.11 -8.24
N GLY A 128 17.18 0.43 -9.44
CA GLY A 128 16.98 -0.34 -10.67
C GLY A 128 15.52 -0.46 -11.13
N GLN A 129 15.01 -1.69 -11.24
CA GLN A 129 13.69 -1.99 -11.84
C GLN A 129 12.53 -1.80 -10.85
N PHE A 130 11.81 -0.69 -11.01
CA PHE A 130 10.61 -0.39 -10.23
C PHE A 130 9.52 0.21 -11.11
N THR A 131 8.28 0.04 -10.65
CA THR A 131 7.08 0.62 -11.22
C THR A 131 6.68 1.85 -10.44
N ARG A 132 6.40 2.94 -11.18
CA ARG A 132 5.95 4.23 -10.64
C ARG A 132 4.44 4.39 -10.83
N VAL A 133 3.70 4.54 -9.74
CA VAL A 133 2.24 4.69 -9.74
C VAL A 133 1.87 6.10 -9.27
N VAL A 134 1.23 6.89 -10.13
CA VAL A 134 0.71 8.21 -9.77
C VAL A 134 -0.68 8.06 -9.16
N ILE A 135 -0.83 8.33 -7.86
CA ILE A 135 -2.05 8.02 -7.10
C ILE A 135 -3.29 8.73 -7.65
N LYS A 136 -3.13 9.95 -8.15
CA LYS A 136 -4.21 10.72 -8.79
C LYS A 136 -4.87 9.99 -9.96
N ASN A 137 -4.12 9.19 -10.72
CA ASN A 137 -4.67 8.41 -11.83
C ASN A 137 -5.51 7.22 -11.34
N ILE A 138 -5.20 6.71 -10.14
CA ILE A 138 -5.88 5.59 -9.51
C ILE A 138 -7.25 5.98 -8.94
N SER A 139 -7.42 7.23 -8.50
CA SER A 139 -8.72 7.73 -7.98
C SER A 139 -9.87 7.46 -8.95
N ARG A 140 -9.62 7.62 -10.26
CA ARG A 140 -10.61 7.44 -11.33
C ARG A 140 -10.92 5.97 -11.66
N LEU A 141 -10.10 5.03 -11.19
CA LEU A 141 -10.28 3.61 -11.47
C LEU A 141 -11.27 3.00 -10.48
N SER A 142 -12.29 2.31 -11.01
CA SER A 142 -13.40 1.73 -10.23
C SER A 142 -13.28 0.22 -10.02
N ARG A 143 -12.25 -0.43 -10.56
CA ARG A 143 -12.05 -1.88 -10.49
C ARG A 143 -10.62 -2.21 -10.08
N SER A 144 -10.45 -3.25 -9.26
CA SER A 144 -9.13 -3.65 -8.76
C SER A 144 -8.20 -4.18 -9.86
N TYR A 145 -8.75 -4.86 -10.88
CA TYR A 145 -7.96 -5.31 -12.03
C TYR A 145 -7.41 -4.13 -12.84
N SER A 146 -8.13 -3.00 -12.90
CA SER A 146 -7.69 -1.82 -13.64
C SER A 146 -6.42 -1.22 -13.03
N ILE A 147 -6.28 -1.28 -11.71
CA ILE A 147 -5.04 -0.85 -11.02
C ILE A 147 -3.88 -1.79 -11.39
N ARG A 148 -4.11 -3.10 -11.41
CA ARG A 148 -3.07 -4.07 -11.79
C ARG A 148 -2.59 -3.87 -13.22
N ILE A 149 -3.50 -3.61 -14.16
CA ILE A 149 -3.14 -3.30 -15.56
C ILE A 149 -2.37 -1.99 -15.65
N TYR A 150 -2.73 -0.98 -14.84
CA TYR A 150 -2.00 0.30 -14.81
C TYR A 150 -0.56 0.17 -14.26
N GLU A 151 -0.31 -0.84 -13.43
CA GLU A 151 1.01 -1.13 -12.85
C GLU A 151 1.93 -1.92 -13.79
N LEU A 152 1.40 -2.58 -14.83
CA LEU A 152 2.17 -3.33 -15.82
C LEU A 152 2.66 -2.42 -16.96
#